data_AF-A0A136JJ41-F1
#
_entry.id   AF-A0A136JJ41-F1
#
_cell.length_a   1.000
_cell.length_b   1.000
_cell.length_c   1.000
_cell.angle_alpha   90.00
_cell.angle_beta   90.00
_cell.angle_gamma   90.00
#
_symmetry.space_group_name_H-M   'P 1'
#
loop_
_entity.id
_entity.type
_entity.pdbx_description
1 polymer ?
#
loop_
_entity_poly.entity_id
_entity_poly.type
_entity_poly.pdbx_seq_one_letter_code
_entity_poly.pdbx_strand_id
1 'polypeptide(L)'
;MGNNPSKVTDQDKAILDLKIQRDKLHQYQRRITILTDKETAIAKEMLSRNDKPRALLALRRKKYQESLLAKTDAQLDQLEQLTRNVEFALIQKDIVFGLAQGTKVLQEIHKEMGGIDHVEKLMGETADAVAYQQEVSEMLGGRISNQDEEEVEDELAALEAEVNGPAVLPNAPNKPLPEAEVTAPEQAVEARQKQPERQAMLA
;
A
#
# COMPACT_ATOMS: atom_id res chain seq x y z
N MET A 1 37.27 14.19 -12.29
CA MET A 1 36.78 14.19 -13.69
C MET A 1 35.28 13.93 -13.63
N GLY A 2 34.43 14.88 -14.02
CA GLY A 2 32.98 14.60 -14.01
C GLY A 2 32.11 15.85 -13.98
N ASN A 3 32.34 16.79 -14.90
CA ASN A 3 31.35 17.81 -15.21
C ASN A 3 30.86 17.51 -16.63
N ASN A 4 30.06 16.44 -16.78
CA ASN A 4 29.28 16.29 -18.00
C ASN A 4 28.09 17.27 -17.84
N PRO A 5 28.00 18.33 -18.66
CA PRO A 5 26.81 19.16 -18.65
C PRO A 5 25.63 18.24 -18.96
N SER A 6 24.58 18.27 -18.13
CA SER A 6 23.38 17.44 -18.28
C SER A 6 22.95 17.44 -19.75
N LYS A 7 23.25 16.34 -20.47
CA LYS A 7 22.88 16.22 -21.87
C LYS A 7 21.37 16.11 -21.89
N VAL A 8 20.71 17.20 -22.29
CA VAL A 8 19.26 17.24 -22.51
C VAL A 8 18.91 16.04 -23.38
N THR A 9 18.17 15.11 -22.80
CA THR A 9 17.76 13.90 -23.51
C THR A 9 16.63 14.23 -24.47
N ASP A 10 16.39 13.39 -25.48
CA ASP A 10 15.24 13.59 -26.37
C ASP A 10 13.91 13.47 -25.62
N GLN A 11 13.91 12.79 -24.47
CA GLN A 11 12.78 12.72 -23.54
C GLN A 11 12.51 14.09 -22.89
N ASP A 12 13.56 14.78 -22.44
CA ASP A 12 13.44 16.12 -21.86
C ASP A 12 12.92 17.15 -22.87
N LYS A 13 13.34 17.03 -24.14
CA LYS A 13 12.82 17.88 -25.23
C LYS A 13 11.34 17.61 -25.48
N ALA A 14 10.92 16.35 -25.52
CA ALA A 14 9.50 15.99 -25.69
C ALA A 14 8.63 16.50 -24.54
N ILE A 15 9.11 16.41 -23.29
CA ILE A 15 8.41 16.94 -22.11
C ILE A 15 8.32 18.48 -22.19
N LEU A 16 9.39 19.14 -22.62
CA LEU A 16 9.39 20.59 -22.84
C LEU A 16 8.36 20.98 -23.90
N ASP A 17 8.31 20.28 -25.03
CA ASP A 17 7.35 20.56 -26.10
C ASP A 17 5.90 20.41 -25.63
N LEU A 18 5.59 19.38 -24.82
CA LEU A 18 4.27 19.22 -24.21
C LEU A 18 3.92 20.39 -23.28
N LYS A 19 4.87 20.84 -22.45
CA LYS A 19 4.69 21.99 -21.55
C LYS A 19 4.48 23.29 -22.34
N ILE A 20 5.23 23.50 -23.43
CA ILE A 20 5.06 24.64 -24.33
C ILE A 20 3.68 24.61 -24.98
N GLN A 21 3.21 23.44 -25.42
CA GLN A 21 1.87 23.29 -26.01
C GLN A 21 0.77 23.63 -25.00
N ARG A 22 0.88 23.14 -23.76
CA ARG A 22 -0.04 23.49 -22.66
C ARG A 22 -0.10 25.01 -22.46
N ASP A 23 1.06 25.66 -22.38
CA ASP A 23 1.13 27.11 -22.15
C ASP A 23 0.53 27.90 -23.33
N LYS A 24 0.73 27.44 -24.56
CA LYS A 24 0.08 28.00 -25.76
C LYS A 24 -1.44 27.85 -25.72
N LEU A 25 -1.95 26.71 -25.25
CA LEU A 25 -3.40 26.50 -25.09
C LEU A 25 -3.98 27.42 -24.02
N HIS A 26 -3.30 27.62 -22.88
CA HIS A 26 -3.74 28.61 -21.89
C HIS A 26 -3.77 30.04 -22.46
N GLN A 27 -2.78 30.42 -23.27
CA GLN A 27 -2.80 31.71 -23.95
C GLN A 27 -3.99 31.83 -24.92
N TYR A 28 -4.28 30.76 -25.66
CA TYR A 28 -5.42 30.72 -26.58
C TYR A 28 -6.76 30.80 -25.83
N GLN A 29 -6.91 30.07 -24.73
CA GLN A 29 -8.06 30.11 -23.83
C GLN A 29 -8.32 31.55 -23.36
N ARG A 30 -7.31 32.23 -22.82
CA ARG A 30 -7.42 33.64 -22.40
C ARG A 30 -7.85 34.56 -23.53
N ARG A 31 -7.31 34.38 -24.75
CA ARG A 31 -7.70 35.19 -25.91
C ARG A 31 -9.16 34.95 -26.29
N ILE A 32 -9.63 33.70 -26.29
CA ILE A 32 -11.03 33.38 -26.57
C ILE A 32 -11.95 33.96 -25.50
N THR A 33 -11.61 33.86 -24.21
CA THR A 33 -12.43 34.45 -23.14
C THR A 33 -12.65 35.94 -23.37
N ILE A 34 -11.58 36.69 -23.67
CA ILE A 34 -11.67 38.12 -23.97
C ILE A 34 -12.55 38.40 -25.20
N LEU A 35 -12.48 37.56 -26.24
CA LEU A 35 -13.34 37.69 -27.43
C LEU A 35 -14.80 37.41 -27.10
N THR A 36 -15.09 36.35 -26.34
CA THR A 36 -16.44 36.01 -25.88
C THR A 36 -17.05 37.16 -25.06
N ASP A 37 -16.28 37.78 -24.16
CA ASP A 37 -16.72 38.92 -23.37
C ASP A 37 -17.05 40.13 -24.27
N LYS A 38 -16.21 40.42 -25.27
CA LYS A 38 -16.48 41.47 -26.26
C LYS A 38 -17.76 41.18 -27.06
N GLU A 39 -17.97 39.94 -27.49
CA GLU A 39 -19.19 39.57 -28.20
C GLU A 39 -20.44 39.67 -27.33
N THR A 40 -20.32 39.42 -26.02
CA THR A 40 -21.43 39.65 -25.08
C THR A 40 -21.76 41.13 -24.94
N ALA A 41 -20.74 41.99 -24.87
CA ALA A 41 -20.94 43.44 -24.79
C ALA A 41 -21.59 43.98 -26.07
N ILE A 42 -21.10 43.54 -27.24
CA ILE A 42 -21.67 43.89 -28.54
C ILE A 42 -23.13 43.40 -28.65
N ALA A 43 -23.42 42.18 -28.19
CA ALA A 43 -24.80 41.67 -28.18
C ALA A 43 -25.72 42.53 -27.29
N LYS A 44 -25.26 42.96 -26.11
CA LYS A 44 -26.02 43.86 -25.22
C LYS A 44 -26.26 45.23 -25.86
N GLU A 45 -25.24 45.80 -26.51
CA GLU A 45 -25.35 47.07 -27.21
C GLU A 45 -26.38 46.99 -28.35
N MET A 46 -26.34 45.93 -29.18
CA MET A 46 -27.29 45.75 -30.27
C MET A 46 -28.73 45.49 -29.81
N LEU A 47 -28.91 44.84 -28.66
CA LEU A 47 -30.23 44.72 -28.03
C LEU A 47 -30.77 46.08 -27.56
N SER A 48 -29.93 46.95 -27.00
CA SER A 48 -30.34 48.31 -26.61
C SER A 48 -30.78 49.18 -27.79
N ARG A 49 -30.21 48.92 -28.98
CA ARG A 49 -30.59 49.56 -30.25
C ARG A 49 -31.80 48.91 -30.95
N ASN A 50 -32.43 47.90 -30.34
CA ASN A 50 -33.52 47.11 -30.93
C ASN A 50 -33.15 46.31 -32.21
N ASP A 51 -31.86 46.16 -32.52
CA ASP A 51 -31.35 45.42 -33.68
C ASP A 51 -31.27 43.91 -33.41
N LYS A 52 -32.43 43.26 -33.32
CA LYS A 52 -32.57 41.81 -33.11
C LYS A 52 -31.75 40.92 -34.07
N PRO A 53 -31.72 41.14 -35.40
CA PRO A 53 -31.01 40.21 -36.30
C PRO A 53 -29.49 40.22 -36.09
N ARG A 54 -28.91 41.38 -35.77
CA ARG A 54 -27.47 41.47 -35.51
C ARG A 54 -27.12 40.95 -34.12
N ALA A 55 -27.97 41.16 -33.11
CA ALA A 55 -27.80 40.55 -31.79
C ALA A 55 -27.79 39.01 -31.88
N LEU A 56 -28.68 38.41 -32.68
CA LEU A 56 -28.68 36.95 -32.92
C LEU A 56 -27.38 36.46 -33.57
N LEU A 57 -26.81 37.23 -34.51
CA LEU A 57 -25.52 36.88 -35.13
C LEU A 57 -24.38 36.90 -34.11
N ALA A 58 -24.33 37.91 -33.23
CA ALA A 58 -23.34 38.00 -32.16
C ALA A 58 -23.46 36.81 -31.18
N LEU A 59 -24.68 36.45 -30.79
CA LEU A 59 -24.92 35.29 -29.92
C LEU A 59 -24.52 33.96 -30.56
N ARG A 60 -24.71 33.80 -31.88
CA ARG A 60 -24.25 32.61 -32.61
C ARG A 60 -22.73 32.50 -32.63
N ARG A 61 -22.02 33.61 -32.85
CA ARG A 61 -20.55 33.66 -32.77
C ARG A 61 -20.05 33.34 -31.36
N LYS A 62 -20.72 33.88 -30.35
CA LYS A 62 -20.42 33.61 -28.94
C LYS A 62 -20.53 32.11 -28.64
N LYS A 63 -21.64 31.48 -29.04
CA LYS A 63 -21.85 30.04 -28.84
C LYS A 63 -20.80 29.19 -29.57
N TYR A 64 -20.35 29.61 -30.75
CA TYR A 64 -19.26 28.95 -31.46
C TYR A 64 -17.94 29.05 -30.69
N GLN A 65 -17.61 30.23 -30.15
CA GLN A 65 -16.42 30.45 -29.34
C GLN A 65 -16.45 29.67 -28.02
N GLU A 66 -17.61 29.61 -27.35
CA GLU A 66 -17.81 28.75 -26.18
C GLU A 66 -17.57 27.28 -26.51
N SER A 67 -18.04 26.80 -27.68
CA SER A 67 -17.78 25.43 -28.11
C SER A 67 -16.30 25.16 -28.42
N LEU A 68 -15.57 26.16 -28.93
CA LEU A 68 -14.14 26.08 -29.13
C LEU A 68 -13.39 26.07 -27.80
N LEU A 69 -13.80 26.91 -26.84
CA LEU A 69 -13.22 26.96 -25.50
C LEU A 69 -13.39 25.60 -24.80
N ALA A 70 -14.59 25.01 -24.84
CA ALA A 70 -14.83 23.68 -24.27
C ALA A 70 -13.94 22.59 -24.89
N LYS A 71 -13.71 22.64 -26.22
CA LYS A 71 -12.77 21.73 -26.90
C LYS A 71 -11.32 21.96 -26.46
N THR A 72 -10.92 23.22 -26.31
CA THR A 72 -9.59 23.59 -25.82
C THR A 72 -9.37 23.10 -24.39
N ASP A 73 -10.36 23.25 -23.50
CA ASP A 73 -10.27 22.77 -22.12
C ASP A 73 -10.11 21.24 -22.08
N ALA A 74 -10.89 20.50 -22.87
CA ALA A 74 -10.75 19.05 -22.98
C ALA A 74 -9.37 18.62 -23.50
N GLN A 75 -8.80 19.35 -24.46
CA GLN A 75 -7.44 19.10 -24.96
C GLN A 75 -6.38 19.41 -23.90
N LEU A 76 -6.61 20.43 -23.08
CA LEU A 76 -5.71 20.82 -22.00
C LEU A 76 -5.69 19.74 -20.91
N ASP A 77 -6.85 19.25 -20.51
CA ASP A 77 -6.98 18.13 -19.57
C ASP A 77 -6.24 16.89 -20.08
N GLN A 78 -6.38 16.58 -21.37
CA GLN A 78 -5.67 15.46 -22.01
C GLN A 78 -4.15 15.65 -21.98
N LEU A 79 -3.65 16.88 -22.22
CA LEU A 79 -2.21 17.19 -22.14
C LEU A 79 -1.67 17.10 -20.72
N GLU A 80 -2.43 17.53 -19.72
CA GLU A 80 -2.05 17.38 -18.33
C GLU A 80 -2.00 15.90 -17.90
N GLN A 81 -3.00 15.11 -18.30
CA GLN A 81 -2.99 13.67 -18.08
C GLN A 81 -1.77 13.01 -18.74
N LEU A 82 -1.46 13.36 -19.99
CA LEU A 82 -0.28 12.85 -20.69
C LEU A 82 1.01 13.24 -19.95
N THR A 83 1.12 14.49 -19.48
CA THR A 83 2.29 14.95 -18.73
C THR A 83 2.47 14.16 -17.43
N ARG A 84 1.38 13.98 -16.66
CA ARG A 84 1.38 13.15 -15.43
C ARG A 84 1.80 11.71 -15.72
N ASN A 85 1.30 11.13 -16.81
CA ASN A 85 1.65 9.76 -17.22
C ASN A 85 3.12 9.63 -17.59
N VAL A 86 3.70 10.63 -18.29
CA VAL A 86 5.12 10.63 -18.63
C VAL A 86 5.99 10.77 -17.39
N GLU A 87 5.63 11.66 -16.45
CA GLU A 87 6.33 11.81 -15.18
C GLU A 87 6.30 10.50 -14.36
N PHE A 88 5.15 9.83 -14.31
CA PHE A 88 5.03 8.52 -13.68
C PHE A 88 5.88 7.45 -14.38
N ALA A 89 5.92 7.43 -15.71
CA ALA A 89 6.74 6.49 -16.47
C ALA A 89 8.24 6.68 -16.22
N LEU A 90 8.70 7.93 -16.00
CA LEU A 90 10.08 8.21 -15.60
C LEU A 90 10.40 7.61 -14.23
N ILE A 91 9.51 7.78 -13.25
CA ILE A 91 9.67 7.17 -11.92
C ILE A 91 9.67 5.64 -12.04
N GLN A 92 8.77 5.08 -12.85
CA GLN A 92 8.68 3.64 -13.06
C GLN A 92 9.96 3.06 -13.66
N LYS A 93 10.60 3.77 -14.59
CA LYS A 93 11.91 3.40 -15.14
C LYS A 93 12.96 3.29 -14.02
N ASP A 94 13.00 4.27 -13.11
CA ASP A 94 13.98 4.28 -12.02
C ASP A 94 13.71 3.14 -11.01
N ILE A 95 12.45 2.85 -10.71
CA ILE A 95 12.07 1.70 -9.87
C ILE A 95 12.52 0.38 -10.52
N VAL A 96 12.30 0.22 -11.84
CA VAL A 96 12.74 -0.99 -12.56
C VAL A 96 14.26 -1.12 -12.55
N PHE A 97 14.99 -0.01 -12.69
CA PHE A 97 16.44 -0.01 -12.59
C PHE A 97 16.93 -0.39 -11.18
N GLY A 98 16.28 0.15 -10.14
CA GLY A 98 16.55 -0.21 -8.75
C GLY A 98 16.25 -1.68 -8.44
N LEU A 99 15.14 -2.22 -8.93
CA LEU A 99 14.80 -3.64 -8.84
C LEU A 99 15.87 -4.49 -9.54
N ALA A 100 16.29 -4.13 -10.76
CA ALA A 100 17.32 -4.86 -11.49
C ALA A 100 18.67 -4.85 -10.75
N GLN A 101 19.05 -3.75 -10.10
CA GLN A 101 20.23 -3.70 -9.25
C GLN A 101 20.06 -4.56 -7.99
N GLY A 102 18.92 -4.48 -7.31
CA GLY A 102 18.61 -5.32 -6.16
C GLY A 102 18.69 -6.81 -6.47
N THR A 103 18.14 -7.23 -7.62
CA THR A 103 18.23 -8.62 -8.09
C THR A 103 19.67 -9.05 -8.37
N LYS A 104 20.51 -8.16 -8.93
CA LYS A 104 21.94 -8.45 -9.14
C LYS A 104 22.68 -8.65 -7.81
N VAL A 105 22.44 -7.77 -6.84
CA VAL A 105 23.04 -7.89 -5.50
C VAL A 105 22.58 -9.17 -4.81
N LEU A 106 21.30 -9.52 -4.90
CA LEU A 106 20.79 -10.79 -4.38
C LEU A 106 21.44 -12.00 -5.07
N GLN A 107 21.66 -11.94 -6.37
CA GLN A 107 22.37 -13.00 -7.11
C GLN A 107 23.84 -13.12 -6.68
N GLU A 108 24.52 -12.00 -6.39
CA GLU A 108 25.88 -12.00 -5.86
C GLU A 108 25.92 -12.60 -4.46
N ILE A 109 25.02 -12.20 -3.56
CA ILE A 109 24.87 -12.78 -2.21
C ILE A 109 24.59 -14.29 -2.29
N HIS A 110 23.68 -14.71 -3.18
CA HIS A 110 23.40 -16.14 -3.37
C HIS A 110 24.62 -16.92 -3.89
N LYS A 111 25.47 -16.31 -4.74
CA LYS A 111 26.72 -16.93 -5.18
C LYS A 111 27.75 -17.02 -4.05
N GLU A 112 27.87 -15.98 -3.23
CA GLU A 112 28.78 -15.94 -2.07
C GLU A 112 28.36 -16.92 -0.97
N MET A 113 27.05 -17.09 -0.74
CA MET A 113 26.52 -18.13 0.16
C MET A 113 26.60 -19.55 -0.45
N GLY A 114 27.27 -19.71 -1.59
CA GLY A 114 27.58 -21.01 -2.20
C GLY A 114 26.45 -21.62 -3.05
N GLY A 115 25.44 -20.83 -3.40
CA GLY A 115 24.39 -21.22 -4.35
C GLY A 115 23.59 -22.46 -3.94
N ILE A 116 23.06 -23.16 -4.94
CA ILE A 116 22.37 -24.45 -4.74
C ILE A 116 23.35 -25.52 -4.25
N ASP A 117 24.60 -25.50 -4.72
CA ASP A 117 25.61 -26.51 -4.40
C ASP A 117 25.97 -26.52 -2.90
N HIS A 118 26.04 -25.36 -2.24
CA HIS A 118 26.28 -25.30 -0.80
C HIS A 118 25.06 -25.75 0.00
N VAL A 119 23.84 -25.43 -0.44
CA VAL A 119 22.62 -25.93 0.20
C VAL A 119 22.52 -27.45 0.04
N GLU A 120 22.82 -27.99 -1.15
CA GLU A 120 22.84 -29.43 -1.42
C GLU A 120 23.91 -30.15 -0.61
N LYS A 121 25.11 -29.55 -0.50
CA LYS A 121 26.19 -30.06 0.36
C LYS A 121 25.82 -30.02 1.84
N LEU A 122 25.20 -28.95 2.33
CA LEU A 122 24.75 -28.84 3.72
C LEU A 122 23.67 -29.89 4.04
N MET A 123 22.72 -30.11 3.11
CA MET A 123 21.71 -31.16 3.27
C MET A 123 22.32 -32.56 3.26
N GLY A 124 23.33 -32.81 2.40
CA GLY A 124 24.10 -34.05 2.39
C GLY A 124 24.85 -34.29 3.71
N GLU A 125 25.61 -33.29 4.19
CA GLU A 125 26.34 -33.36 5.46
C GLU A 125 25.40 -33.57 6.65
N THR A 126 24.20 -32.98 6.61
CA THR A 126 23.19 -33.17 7.67
C THR A 126 22.59 -34.58 7.61
N ALA A 127 22.31 -35.10 6.42
CA ALA A 127 21.81 -36.47 6.25
C ALA A 127 22.84 -37.51 6.70
N ASP A 128 24.12 -37.31 6.36
CA ASP A 128 25.22 -38.16 6.79
C ASP A 128 25.43 -38.11 8.32
N ALA A 129 25.32 -36.92 8.93
CA ALA A 129 25.40 -36.77 10.39
C ALA A 129 24.24 -37.46 11.10
N VAL A 130 23.02 -37.39 10.56
CA VAL A 130 21.85 -38.11 11.09
C VAL A 130 22.02 -39.62 10.95
N ALA A 131 22.53 -40.10 9.80
CA ALA A 131 22.82 -41.52 9.60
C ALA A 131 23.91 -42.02 10.56
N TYR A 132 24.98 -41.25 10.75
CA TYR A 132 26.03 -41.58 11.73
C TYR A 132 25.48 -41.59 13.16
N GLN A 133 24.65 -40.61 13.54
CA GLN A 133 24.00 -40.61 14.85
C GLN A 133 23.11 -41.86 15.03
N GLN A 134 22.36 -42.25 14.01
CA GLN A 134 21.53 -43.46 14.05
C GLN A 134 22.40 -44.73 14.17
N GLU A 135 23.50 -44.83 13.42
CA GLU A 135 24.44 -45.95 13.51
C GLU A 135 25.09 -46.03 14.90
N VAL A 136 25.50 -44.89 15.48
CA VAL A 136 26.02 -44.83 16.84
C VAL A 136 24.95 -45.21 17.86
N SER A 137 23.72 -44.72 17.70
CA SER A 137 22.58 -45.10 18.55
C SER A 137 22.27 -46.59 18.46
N GLU A 138 22.34 -47.20 17.27
CA GLU A 138 22.09 -48.63 17.07
C GLU A 138 23.24 -49.48 17.63
N MET A 139 24.49 -49.03 17.50
CA MET A 139 25.64 -49.66 18.15
C MET A 139 25.61 -49.58 19.67
N LEU A 140 25.12 -48.46 20.24
CA LEU A 140 24.92 -48.32 21.68
C LEU A 140 23.73 -49.15 22.16
N GLY A 141 22.57 -49.02 21.52
CA GLY A 141 21.34 -49.75 21.87
C GLY A 141 21.48 -51.27 21.73
N GLY A 142 22.32 -51.76 20.81
CA GLY A 142 22.64 -53.19 20.69
C GLY A 142 23.60 -53.74 21.75
N ARG A 143 24.20 -52.87 22.59
CA ARG A 143 25.18 -53.24 23.63
C ARG A 143 24.74 -52.91 25.05
N ILE A 144 23.65 -52.17 25.21
CA ILE A 144 23.10 -51.75 26.51
C ILE A 144 22.13 -52.83 27.00
N SER A 145 22.28 -53.25 28.25
CA SER A 145 21.32 -54.13 28.93
C SER A 145 20.08 -53.33 29.33
N ASN A 146 18.90 -53.94 29.41
CA ASN A 146 17.69 -53.28 29.93
C ASN A 146 17.90 -52.65 31.32
N GLN A 147 18.85 -53.16 32.13
CA GLN A 147 19.22 -52.58 33.42
C GLN A 147 20.06 -51.31 33.29
N ASP A 148 20.95 -51.25 32.29
CA ASP A 148 21.78 -50.07 32.04
C ASP A 148 20.92 -48.95 31.43
N GLU A 149 19.87 -49.30 30.70
CA GLU A 149 18.89 -48.36 30.14
C GLU A 149 18.02 -47.71 31.24
N GLU A 150 17.60 -48.49 32.23
CA GLU A 150 16.88 -48.02 33.43
C GLU A 150 17.75 -47.07 34.29
N GLU A 151 19.05 -47.37 34.46
CA GLU A 151 20.00 -46.52 35.19
C GLU A 151 20.24 -45.17 34.47
N VAL A 152 20.31 -45.18 33.14
CA VAL A 152 20.43 -43.96 32.32
C VAL A 152 19.15 -43.12 32.36
N GLU A 153 17.96 -43.75 32.33
CA GLU A 153 16.68 -43.06 32.49
C GLU A 153 16.56 -42.38 33.86
N ASP A 154 17.00 -43.06 34.93
CA ASP A 154 17.03 -42.50 36.29
C ASP A 154 18.01 -41.32 36.41
N GLU A 155 19.21 -41.41 35.80
CA GLU A 155 20.17 -40.30 35.74
C GLU A 155 19.62 -39.10 34.94
N LEU A 156 18.95 -39.35 33.81
CA LEU A 156 18.31 -38.31 33.02
C LEU A 156 17.18 -37.63 33.81
N ALA A 157 16.36 -38.39 34.53
CA ALA A 157 15.30 -37.86 35.39
C ALA A 157 15.87 -37.02 36.54
N ALA A 158 17.02 -37.41 37.11
CA ALA A 158 17.71 -36.63 38.13
C ALA A 158 18.25 -35.30 37.57
N LEU A 159 18.84 -35.31 36.37
CA LEU A 159 19.33 -34.09 35.69
C LEU A 159 18.18 -33.18 35.26
N GLU A 160 17.07 -33.73 34.78
CA GLU A 160 15.86 -32.96 34.49
C GLU A 160 15.28 -32.34 35.76
N ALA A 161 15.30 -33.04 36.90
CA ALA A 161 14.89 -32.49 38.19
C ALA A 161 15.88 -31.44 38.74
N GLU A 162 17.15 -31.45 38.32
CA GLU A 162 18.14 -30.44 38.68
C GLU A 162 18.00 -29.18 37.80
N VAL A 163 17.80 -29.35 36.50
CA VAL A 163 17.65 -28.26 35.52
C VAL A 163 16.25 -27.63 35.58
N ASN A 164 15.21 -28.46 35.70
CA ASN A 164 13.81 -28.06 35.87
C ASN A 164 13.33 -28.16 37.32
N GLY A 165 14.25 -28.13 38.29
CA GLY A 165 13.95 -28.13 39.72
C GLY A 165 12.80 -27.16 40.05
N PRO A 166 12.00 -27.51 41.07
CA PRO A 166 10.55 -27.30 41.09
C PRO A 166 10.22 -25.92 40.56
N ALA A 167 9.36 -25.87 39.54
CA ALA A 167 8.78 -24.63 39.07
C ALA A 167 8.14 -23.89 40.27
N VAL A 168 8.93 -23.06 40.95
CA VAL A 168 8.46 -21.98 41.78
C VAL A 168 7.97 -20.95 40.77
N LEU A 169 6.77 -21.22 40.25
CA LEU A 169 5.93 -20.16 39.71
C LEU A 169 5.85 -19.13 40.84
N PRO A 170 6.37 -17.91 40.66
CA PRO A 170 6.26 -16.89 41.69
C PRO A 170 4.76 -16.69 41.96
N ASN A 171 4.35 -16.83 43.22
CA ASN A 171 2.99 -16.54 43.64
C ASN A 171 2.56 -15.20 43.04
N ALA A 172 1.54 -15.23 42.18
CA ALA A 172 0.96 -14.02 41.63
C ALA A 172 0.61 -13.08 42.79
N PRO A 173 1.04 -11.80 42.76
CA PRO A 173 0.75 -10.87 43.85
C PRO A 173 -0.77 -10.69 43.99
N ASN A 174 -1.36 -11.25 45.05
CA ASN A 174 -2.71 -10.90 45.50
C ASN A 174 -2.66 -9.49 46.10
N LYS A 175 -2.65 -8.48 45.23
CA LYS A 175 -2.85 -7.09 45.62
C LYS A 175 -4.35 -6.81 45.47
N PRO A 176 -5.09 -6.50 46.55
CA PRO A 176 -6.49 -6.11 46.42
C PRO A 176 -6.57 -4.84 45.58
N LEU A 177 -7.41 -4.87 44.55
CA LEU A 177 -7.69 -3.74 43.67
C LEU A 177 -8.34 -2.61 44.49
N PRO A 178 -7.95 -1.34 44.31
CA PRO A 178 -8.55 -0.22 45.01
C PRO A 178 -10.03 -0.08 44.65
N GLU A 179 -10.88 0.06 45.67
CA GLU A 179 -12.31 0.39 45.52
C GLU A 179 -12.46 1.73 44.81
N ALA A 180 -12.99 1.70 43.59
CA ALA A 180 -13.45 2.89 42.91
C ALA A 180 -14.84 3.25 43.47
N GLU A 181 -14.92 4.40 44.14
CA GLU A 181 -16.13 5.01 44.65
C GLU A 181 -17.19 5.13 43.54
N VAL A 182 -18.27 4.35 43.68
CA VAL A 182 -19.51 4.53 42.93
C VAL A 182 -20.41 5.50 43.68
N THR A 183 -20.34 6.78 43.32
CA THR A 183 -21.45 7.73 43.56
C THR A 183 -22.25 7.89 42.26
N ALA A 184 -23.50 7.44 42.34
CA ALA A 184 -24.50 7.30 41.27
C ALA A 184 -24.94 8.63 40.61
N PRO A 185 -25.75 8.57 39.53
CA PRO A 185 -27.19 8.66 39.78
C PRO A 185 -28.12 7.84 38.85
N GLU A 186 -29.18 7.35 39.50
CA GLU A 186 -30.59 7.29 39.07
C GLU A 186 -31.11 6.43 37.89
N GLN A 187 -31.98 5.49 38.30
CA GLN A 187 -33.29 5.19 37.71
C GLN A 187 -33.35 4.41 36.39
N ALA A 188 -33.31 3.08 36.50
CA ALA A 188 -33.96 2.17 35.54
C ALA A 188 -34.26 0.81 36.20
N VAL A 189 -35.10 0.77 37.23
CA VAL A 189 -35.57 -0.49 37.84
C VAL A 189 -37.08 -0.49 37.95
N GLU A 190 -37.79 -0.38 36.82
CA GLU A 190 -39.25 -0.61 36.80
C GLU A 190 -39.79 -0.86 35.39
N ALA A 191 -39.44 -1.99 34.74
CA ALA A 191 -40.13 -2.40 33.50
C ALA A 191 -40.02 -3.88 33.11
N ARG A 192 -39.61 -4.77 34.02
CA ARG A 192 -39.50 -6.20 33.71
C ARG A 192 -40.46 -7.05 34.53
N GLN A 193 -41.75 -6.83 34.34
CA GLN A 193 -42.80 -7.81 34.68
C GLN A 193 -44.11 -7.42 33.96
N LYS A 194 -44.75 -8.43 33.32
CA LYS A 194 -46.06 -8.46 32.64
C LYS A 194 -46.05 -8.23 31.11
N GLN A 195 -45.68 -9.29 30.38
CA GLN A 195 -46.35 -9.60 29.11
C GLN A 195 -47.70 -10.28 29.45
N PRO A 196 -48.86 -9.78 28.97
CA PRO A 196 -50.11 -10.50 29.08
C PRO A 196 -50.35 -11.37 27.84
N GLU A 197 -50.65 -12.64 28.07
CA GLU A 197 -51.37 -13.49 27.14
C GLU A 197 -52.72 -12.84 26.80
N ARG A 198 -52.99 -12.62 25.51
CA ARG A 198 -54.35 -12.52 24.93
C ARG A 198 -54.26 -12.62 23.40
N GLN A 199 -53.88 -13.80 22.92
CA GLN A 199 -54.40 -14.31 21.65
C GLN A 199 -55.15 -15.60 21.94
N ALA A 200 -56.38 -15.45 22.40
CA ALA A 200 -57.42 -16.45 22.26
C ALA A 200 -58.79 -15.77 22.25
N MET A 201 -59.61 -16.21 21.29
CA MET A 201 -61.04 -16.01 21.12
C MET A 201 -61.50 -14.83 20.26
N LEU A 202 -61.77 -15.12 18.99
CA LEU A 202 -63.12 -15.35 18.45
C LEU A 202 -62.91 -16.26 17.22
N ALA A 203 -63.45 -17.48 17.22
CA ALA A 203 -64.80 -17.81 16.76
C ALA A 203 -64.96 -17.63 15.24
#